data_AF-E1NUY1-F1
#
_entry.id   AF-E1NUY1-F1
#
_cell.length_a   1.000
_cell.length_b   1.000
_cell.length_c   1.000
_cell.angle_alpha   90.00
_cell.angle_beta   90.00
_cell.angle_gamma   90.00
#
_symmetry.space_group_name_H-M   'P 1'
#
loop_
_entity.id
_entity.type
_entity.pdbx_description
1 polymer ?
#
loop_
_entity_poly.entity_id
_entity_poly.type
_entity_poly.pdbx_seq_one_letter_code
_entity_poly.pdbx_strand_id
1 'polypeptide(L)'
;MEILKSNERIDYMYSDHLKVIQRKDAFSFSLDTLLLAYFAKEKIHDRDKVVDLCCGNGAATLYMSYFNLAHYDAVEIQPEIASQAKRSVSLNQLENRITVHCINALDDP
;
A
#
# COMPACT_ATOMS: atom_id res chain seq x y z
N MET A 1 15.36 -8.38 -11.97
CA MET A 1 14.57 -7.14 -11.85
C MET A 1 15.08 -6.41 -10.62
N GLU A 2 15.49 -5.14 -10.76
CA GLU A 2 15.87 -4.33 -9.61
C GLU A 2 14.64 -4.02 -8.75
N ILE A 3 14.75 -4.23 -7.43
CA ILE A 3 13.67 -3.95 -6.47
C ILE A 3 13.38 -2.44 -6.41
N LEU A 4 14.41 -1.61 -6.53
CA LEU A 4 14.32 -0.15 -6.51
C LEU A 4 14.65 0.42 -7.90
N LYS A 5 13.91 1.46 -8.30
CA LYS A 5 14.25 2.31 -9.44
C LYS A 5 15.10 3.48 -8.99
N SER A 6 15.61 4.26 -9.96
CA SER A 6 16.33 5.50 -9.67
C SER A 6 15.51 6.42 -8.76
N ASN A 7 16.18 7.00 -7.78
CA ASN A 7 15.62 7.92 -6.78
C ASN A 7 14.57 7.32 -5.80
N GLU A 8 14.52 6.00 -5.68
CA GLU A 8 13.71 5.33 -4.67
C GLU A 8 14.55 4.89 -3.47
N ARG A 9 13.86 4.64 -2.35
CA ARG A 9 14.39 4.01 -1.13
C ARG A 9 13.35 3.06 -0.56
N ILE A 10 13.78 2.21 0.36
CA ILE A 10 12.90 1.43 1.22
C ILE A 10 12.84 2.15 2.57
N ASP A 11 11.65 2.53 2.98
CA ASP A 11 11.36 2.90 4.36
C ASP A 11 10.67 1.75 5.08
N TYR A 12 10.70 1.81 6.41
CA TYR A 12 10.22 0.76 7.27
C TYR A 12 9.07 1.27 8.14
N MET A 13 8.08 0.41 8.38
CA MET A 13 6.94 0.68 9.24
C MET A 13 6.73 -0.48 10.21
N TYR A 14 6.09 -0.18 11.34
CA TYR A 14 5.72 -1.15 12.36
C TYR A 14 6.90 -2.03 12.81
N SER A 15 7.87 -1.43 13.52
CA SER A 15 9.06 -2.13 14.02
C SER A 15 9.80 -2.93 12.95
N ASP A 16 9.93 -2.34 11.75
CA ASP A 16 10.61 -2.90 10.59
C ASP A 16 10.00 -4.17 9.97
N HIS A 17 8.82 -4.57 10.42
CA HIS A 17 8.08 -5.70 9.85
C HIS A 17 7.53 -5.39 8.45
N LEU A 18 7.21 -4.13 8.19
CA LEU A 18 6.67 -3.68 6.91
C LEU A 18 7.69 -2.81 6.18
N LYS A 19 7.83 -3.07 4.88
CA LYS A 19 8.73 -2.34 3.99
C LYS A 19 7.93 -1.63 2.91
N VAL A 20 8.20 -0.35 2.68
CA VAL A 20 7.50 0.42 1.64
C VAL A 20 8.51 1.13 0.75
N ILE A 21 8.32 1.02 -0.55
CA ILE A 21 9.13 1.71 -1.54
C ILE A 21 8.58 3.11 -1.71
N GLN A 22 9.43 4.12 -1.58
CA GLN A 22 9.09 5.52 -1.74
C GLN A 22 10.14 6.25 -2.58
N ARG A 23 9.75 7.33 -3.25
CA ARG A 23 10.69 8.27 -3.86
C ARG A 23 11.30 9.20 -2.81
N LYS A 24 12.55 9.61 -3.04
CA LYS A 24 13.30 10.55 -2.17
C LYS A 24 12.82 12.00 -2.29
N ASP A 25 12.30 12.37 -3.46
CA ASP A 25 11.92 13.73 -3.83
C ASP A 25 10.40 13.97 -3.85
N ALA A 26 9.60 12.91 -3.80
CA ALA A 26 8.15 12.99 -3.92
C ALA A 26 7.47 11.84 -3.14
N PHE A 27 6.30 12.10 -2.56
CA PHE A 27 5.42 11.08 -1.94
C PHE A 27 6.09 10.19 -0.88
N SER A 28 6.46 10.80 0.25
CA SER A 28 6.65 10.04 1.50
C SER A 28 5.31 9.90 2.21
N PHE A 29 5.07 8.76 2.89
CA PHE A 29 3.81 8.60 3.62
C PHE A 29 3.85 9.58 4.80
N SER A 30 2.72 10.22 5.08
CA SER A 30 2.63 11.19 6.17
C SER A 30 2.19 10.51 7.46
N LEU A 31 2.27 11.25 8.57
CA LEU A 31 1.66 10.83 9.83
C LEU A 31 0.15 10.56 9.65
N ASP A 32 -0.54 11.36 8.83
CA ASP A 32 -1.98 11.19 8.56
C ASP A 32 -2.29 9.83 7.93
N THR A 33 -1.42 9.35 7.02
CA THR A 33 -1.55 8.01 6.42
C THR A 33 -1.52 6.92 7.49
N LEU A 34 -0.58 7.02 8.44
CA LEU A 34 -0.45 6.05 9.53
C LEU A 34 -1.62 6.14 10.52
N LEU A 35 -2.07 7.35 10.86
CA LEU A 35 -3.20 7.55 11.75
C LEU A 35 -4.49 7.03 11.14
N LEU A 36 -4.76 7.29 9.86
CA LEU A 36 -5.91 6.76 9.14
C LEU A 36 -5.92 5.23 9.19
N ALA A 37 -4.80 4.60 8.82
CA ALA A 37 -4.66 3.15 8.84
C ALA A 37 -4.81 2.57 10.26
N TYR A 38 -4.24 3.24 11.27
CA TYR A 38 -4.34 2.85 12.68
C TYR A 38 -5.78 2.85 13.19
N PHE A 39 -6.60 3.83 12.82
CA PHE A 39 -8.00 3.85 13.22
C PHE A 39 -8.86 2.85 12.44
N ALA A 40 -8.60 2.68 11.13
CA ALA A 40 -9.37 1.80 10.28
C ALA A 40 -9.18 0.31 10.61
N LYS A 41 -7.97 -0.11 11.00
CA LYS A 41 -7.63 -1.53 11.21
C LYS A 41 -8.54 -2.24 12.20
N GLU A 42 -9.05 -1.55 13.22
CA GLU A 42 -9.93 -2.11 14.25
C GLU A 42 -11.31 -2.52 13.73
N LYS A 43 -11.68 -2.09 12.52
CA LYS A 43 -12.95 -2.39 11.87
C LYS A 43 -12.86 -3.41 10.74
N ILE A 44 -11.65 -3.86 10.43
CA ILE A 44 -11.40 -4.80 9.34
C ILE A 44 -11.23 -6.19 9.93
N HIS A 45 -12.00 -7.15 9.43
CA HIS A 45 -11.95 -8.54 9.83
C HIS A 45 -11.45 -9.43 8.68
N ASP A 46 -10.91 -10.61 9.02
CA ASP A 46 -10.29 -11.54 8.07
C ASP A 46 -11.14 -11.91 6.84
N ARG A 47 -12.47 -11.88 6.99
CA ARG A 47 -13.44 -12.22 5.94
C ARG A 47 -13.75 -11.07 4.98
N ASP A 48 -13.31 -9.87 5.29
CA ASP A 48 -13.74 -8.66 4.59
C ASP A 48 -12.97 -8.48 3.27
N LYS A 49 -13.59 -7.72 2.37
CA LYS A 49 -12.94 -7.15 1.19
C LYS A 49 -12.83 -5.65 1.40
N VAL A 50 -11.62 -5.14 1.35
CA VAL A 50 -11.29 -3.75 1.67
C VAL A 50 -10.81 -3.06 0.42
N VAL A 51 -11.32 -1.87 0.14
CA VAL A 51 -10.79 -1.00 -0.91
C VAL A 51 -10.05 0.17 -0.27
N ASP A 52 -8.82 0.41 -0.71
CA ASP A 52 -8.01 1.58 -0.35
C ASP A 52 -7.95 2.51 -1.56
N LEU A 53 -8.79 3.55 -1.55
CA LEU A 53 -8.91 4.52 -2.64
C LEU A 53 -7.84 5.60 -2.49
N CYS A 54 -7.18 5.93 -3.61
CA CYS A 54 -6.02 6.83 -3.62
C CYS A 54 -4.89 6.29 -2.74
N CYS A 55 -4.57 5.00 -2.91
CA CYS A 55 -3.66 4.28 -2.00
C CYS A 55 -2.21 4.81 -2.04
N GLY A 56 -1.86 5.65 -3.01
CA GLY A 56 -0.49 6.11 -3.21
C GLY A 56 0.43 4.92 -3.38
N ASN A 57 1.53 4.91 -2.62
CA ASN A 57 2.49 3.81 -2.66
C ASN A 57 2.12 2.61 -1.76
N GLY A 58 0.89 2.56 -1.26
CA GLY A 58 0.33 1.43 -0.51
C GLY A 58 0.67 1.41 0.98
N ALA A 59 1.23 2.49 1.55
CA ALA A 59 1.62 2.50 2.97
C ALA A 59 0.45 2.19 3.93
N ALA A 60 -0.72 2.81 3.72
CA ALA A 60 -1.92 2.54 4.53
C ALA A 60 -2.42 1.11 4.32
N THR A 61 -2.51 0.64 3.08
CA THR A 61 -2.90 -0.74 2.75
C THR A 61 -2.02 -1.77 3.46
N LEU A 62 -0.70 -1.62 3.35
CA LEU A 62 0.28 -2.51 4.00
C LEU A 62 0.09 -2.50 5.52
N TYR A 63 -0.01 -1.31 6.12
CA TYR A 63 -0.19 -1.16 7.55
C TYR A 63 -1.46 -1.86 8.03
N MET A 64 -2.62 -1.61 7.40
CA MET A 64 -3.88 -2.26 7.78
C MET A 64 -3.80 -3.78 7.62
N SER A 65 -3.22 -4.28 6.52
CA SER A 65 -3.14 -5.71 6.22
C SER A 65 -2.33 -6.51 7.24
N TYR A 66 -1.41 -5.87 7.97
CA TYR A 66 -0.57 -6.55 8.96
C TYR A 66 -1.38 -7.16 10.12
N PHE A 67 -2.57 -6.62 10.41
CA PHE A 67 -3.34 -6.96 11.62
C PHE A 67 -4.48 -7.95 11.40
N ASN A 68 -4.72 -8.39 10.16
CA ASN A 68 -5.83 -9.27 9.80
C ASN A 68 -5.46 -10.09 8.55
N LEU A 69 -6.37 -10.92 8.03
CA LEU A 69 -6.21 -11.71 6.81
C LEU A 69 -7.14 -11.29 5.65
N ALA A 70 -7.72 -10.09 5.71
CA ALA A 70 -8.64 -9.57 4.71
C ALA A 70 -7.99 -9.44 3.32
N HIS A 71 -8.83 -9.39 2.28
CA HIS A 71 -8.40 -9.10 0.92
C HIS A 71 -8.50 -7.60 0.64
N TYR A 72 -7.48 -7.04 -0.01
CA TYR A 72 -7.36 -5.62 -0.27
C TYR A 72 -7.27 -5.34 -1.77
N ASP A 73 -8.07 -4.40 -2.24
CA ASP A 73 -7.95 -3.76 -3.54
C ASP A 73 -7.44 -2.33 -3.33
N ALA A 74 -6.20 -2.06 -3.74
CA ALA A 74 -5.56 -0.77 -3.61
C ALA A 74 -5.58 -0.03 -4.95
N VAL A 75 -6.20 1.15 -5.01
CA VAL A 75 -6.43 1.89 -6.26
C VAL A 75 -5.57 3.15 -6.31
N GLU A 76 -4.74 3.27 -7.32
CA GLU A 76 -3.93 4.46 -7.59
C GLU A 76 -3.86 4.74 -9.09
N ILE A 77 -4.24 5.95 -9.50
CA ILE A 77 -4.31 6.31 -10.93
C ILE A 77 -2.91 6.56 -11.52
N GLN A 78 -1.94 6.98 -10.72
CA GLN A 78 -0.60 7.36 -11.20
C GLN A 78 0.29 6.12 -11.40
N PRO A 79 0.69 5.78 -12.64
CA PRO A 79 1.39 4.51 -12.93
C PRO A 79 2.71 4.33 -12.19
N GLU A 80 3.47 5.41 -11.98
CA GLU A 80 4.73 5.34 -11.25
C GLU A 80 4.54 5.01 -9.77
N ILE A 81 3.49 5.58 -9.15
CA ILE A 81 3.20 5.38 -7.73
C ILE A 81 2.53 4.02 -7.52
N ALA A 82 1.59 3.64 -8.39
CA ALA A 82 1.03 2.29 -8.41
C ALA A 82 2.12 1.20 -8.59
N SER A 83 3.17 1.48 -9.39
CA SER A 83 4.33 0.60 -9.52
C SER A 83 5.15 0.49 -8.24
N GLN A 84 5.24 1.55 -7.42
CA GLN A 84 5.85 1.51 -6.08
C GLN A 84 4.99 0.67 -5.12
N ALA A 85 3.67 0.85 -5.12
CA ALA A 85 2.75 0.05 -4.31
C ALA A 85 2.84 -1.44 -4.64
N LYS A 86 2.77 -1.82 -5.92
CA LYS A 86 2.90 -3.22 -6.39
C LYS A 86 4.17 -3.89 -5.89
N ARG A 87 5.32 -3.23 -6.07
CA ARG A 87 6.60 -3.77 -5.61
C ARG A 87 6.72 -3.77 -4.09
N SER A 88 6.09 -2.84 -3.39
CA SER A 88 6.02 -2.84 -1.93
C SER A 88 5.19 -4.02 -1.41
N VAL A 89 4.05 -4.33 -2.04
CA VAL A 89 3.27 -5.55 -1.74
C VAL A 89 4.13 -6.80 -1.91
N SER A 90 4.85 -6.92 -3.03
CA SER A 90 5.76 -8.04 -3.25
C SER A 90 6.93 -8.12 -2.29
N LEU A 91 7.47 -6.97 -1.86
CA LEU A 91 8.56 -6.90 -0.89
C LEU A 91 8.14 -7.46 0.49
N ASN A 92 6.84 -7.44 0.79
CA ASN A 92 6.26 -7.99 2.02
C ASN A 92 5.58 -9.36 1.83
N GLN A 93 5.63 -9.95 0.62
CA GLN A 93 5.03 -11.25 0.30
C GLN A 93 3.51 -11.29 0.53
N LEU A 94 2.80 -10.21 0.16
CA LEU A 94 1.35 -10.04 0.40
C LEU A 94 0.51 -10.13 -0.88
N GLU A 95 1.08 -10.56 -2.01
CA GLU A 95 0.40 -10.62 -3.31
C GLU A 95 -0.80 -11.57 -3.33
N ASN A 96 -0.84 -12.54 -2.41
CA ASN A 96 -1.96 -13.48 -2.30
C ASN A 96 -3.25 -12.82 -1.79
N ARG A 97 -3.19 -11.61 -1.25
CA ARG A 97 -4.32 -10.93 -0.62
C ARG A 97 -4.39 -9.43 -0.87
N ILE A 98 -3.38 -8.82 -1.48
CA ILE A 98 -3.39 -7.40 -1.85
C ILE A 98 -3.19 -7.29 -3.36
N THR A 99 -4.20 -6.74 -4.04
CA THR A 99 -4.13 -6.43 -5.47
C THR A 99 -4.06 -4.91 -5.66
N VAL A 100 -3.11 -4.43 -6.46
CA VAL A 100 -2.99 -3.01 -6.78
C VAL A 100 -3.50 -2.74 -8.20
N HIS A 101 -4.48 -1.87 -8.31
CA HIS A 101 -5.11 -1.45 -9.56
C HIS A 101 -4.59 -0.08 -9.97
N CYS A 102 -4.03 -0.01 -11.18
CA CYS A 102 -3.59 1.25 -11.78
C CYS A 102 -4.71 1.78 -12.68
N ILE A 103 -5.77 2.28 -12.07
CA ILE A 103 -7.00 2.71 -12.75
C ILE A 103 -7.49 4.02 -12.15
N ASN A 104 -8.37 4.70 -12.87
CA ASN A 104 -9.15 5.79 -12.31
C ASN A 104 -10.27 5.21 -11.42
N ALA A 105 -10.38 5.68 -10.18
CA ALA A 105 -11.41 5.22 -9.26
C ALA A 105 -12.85 5.55 -9.73
N LEU A 106 -13.02 6.44 -10.70
CA LEU A 106 -14.31 6.75 -11.33
C LEU A 106 -14.66 5.83 -12.49
N ASP A 107 -13.67 5.15 -13.07
CA ASP A 107 -13.83 4.33 -14.28
C ASP A 107 -14.22 2.87 -13.91
N ASP A 108 -15.08 2.71 -12.90
CA ASP A 108 -15.51 1.41 -12.33
C ASP A 108 -15.89 0.40 -13.44
N PRO A 109 -15.52 -0.89 -13.31
CA PRO A 109 -16.32 -1.96 -13.89
C PRO A 109 -17.68 -2.12 -13.19
#